data_AF-S6H5D9-F1
#
_entry.id   AF-S6H5D9-F1
#
_cell.length_a   1.000
_cell.length_b   1.000
_cell.length_c   1.000
_cell.angle_alpha   90.00
_cell.angle_beta   90.00
_cell.angle_gamma   90.00
#
_symmetry.space_group_name_H-M   'P 1'
#
loop_
_entity.id
_entity.type
_entity.pdbx_description
1 polymer ?
#
loop_
_entity_poly.entity_id
_entity_poly.type
_entity_poly.pdbx_seq_one_letter_code
_entity_poly.pdbx_strand_id
1 'polypeptide(L)' 'MLDGLKPAVREVFLLYKLGDLSHAQVAQTLGVSSRTVERHVASALMHCYRVCFEAPQ' A
#
# COMPACT_ATOMS: atom_id res chain seq x y z
N MET A 1 5.05 11.61 -2.01
CA MET A 1 3.74 10.90 -1.95
C MET A 1 3.88 9.50 -1.39
N LEU A 2 4.87 8.70 -1.79
CA LEU A 2 5.10 7.35 -1.25
C LEU A 2 6.21 7.28 -0.19
N ASP A 3 7.06 8.30 -0.09
CA ASP A 3 8.21 8.34 0.84
C ASP A 3 7.81 8.52 2.31
N GLY A 4 6.56 8.92 2.58
CA GLY A 4 6.00 8.98 3.94
C GLY A 4 5.43 7.65 4.44
N LEU A 5 5.44 6.59 3.61
CA LEU A 5 4.97 5.26 3.98
C LEU A 5 6.10 4.42 4.58
N LYS A 6 5.73 3.53 5.52
CA LYS A 6 6.65 2.49 5.99
C LYS A 6 7.08 1.61 4.81
N PRO A 7 8.33 1.10 4.79
CA PRO A 7 8.85 0.31 3.67
C PRO A 7 7.93 -0.85 3.26
N ALA A 8 7.43 -1.63 4.23
CA ALA A 8 6.53 -2.75 3.96
C ALA A 8 5.16 -2.33 3.38
N VAL A 9 4.64 -1.16 3.77
CA VAL A 9 3.37 -0.63 3.24
C VAL A 9 3.55 -0.14 1.81
N ARG A 10 4.69 0.52 1.54
CA ARG A 10 5.07 0.97 0.20
C ARG A 10 5.25 -0.22 -0.75
N GLU A 11 5.95 -1.26 -0.32
CA GLU A 11 6.19 -2.46 -1.12
C GLU A 11 4.89 -3.18 -1.47
N VAL A 12 4.01 -3.41 -0.48
CA VAL A 12 2.66 -3.95 -0.72
C VAL A 12 1.89 -3.12 -1.75
N PHE A 13 1.90 -1.80 -1.60
CA PHE A 13 1.16 -0.90 -2.48
C PHE A 13 1.71 -0.89 -3.91
N LEU A 14 3.04 -0.94 -4.07
CA LEU A 14 3.69 -1.00 -5.38
C LEU A 14 3.40 -2.34 -6.08
N LEU A 15 3.49 -3.46 -5.37
CA LEU A 15 3.15 -4.78 -5.94
C LEU A 15 1.68 -4.85 -6.38
N TYR A 16 0.77 -4.29 -5.57
CA TYR A 16 -0.65 -4.24 -5.90
C TYR A 16 -0.96 -3.31 -7.09
N LYS A 17 -0.33 -2.12 -7.16
CA LYS A 17 -0.64 -1.12 -8.19
C LYS A 17 0.16 -1.24 -9.49
N LEU A 18 1.42 -1.65 -9.42
CA LEU A 18 2.30 -1.77 -10.58
C LEU A 18 2.49 -3.22 -11.02
N GLY A 19 2.35 -4.18 -10.10
CA GLY A 19 2.49 -5.60 -10.41
C GLY A 19 1.22 -6.25 -10.94
N ASP A 20 0.09 -5.52 -11.00
CA ASP A 20 -1.25 -6.08 -11.30
C ASP A 20 -1.61 -7.30 -10.42
N LEU A 21 -0.99 -7.40 -9.24
CA LEU A 21 -1.16 -8.51 -8.31
C LEU A 21 -2.40 -8.27 -7.45
N SER A 22 -3.23 -9.30 -7.30
CA SER A 22 -4.32 -9.31 -6.31
C SER A 22 -3.77 -9.31 -4.87
N HIS A 23 -4.59 -8.92 -3.89
CA HIS A 23 -4.18 -8.96 -2.48
C HIS A 23 -3.69 -10.35 -2.03
N ALA A 24 -4.29 -11.42 -2.57
CA ALA A 24 -3.89 -12.79 -2.28
C ALA A 24 -2.53 -13.17 -2.87
N GLN A 25 -2.18 -12.64 -4.05
CA GLN A 25 -0.87 -12.87 -4.65
C GLN A 25 0.22 -12.06 -3.93
N VAL A 26 -0.06 -10.79 -3.60
CA VAL A 26 0.86 -9.97 -2.79
C VAL A 26 1.12 -10.61 -1.43
N ALA A 27 0.07 -11.17 -0.80
CA ALA A 27 0.17 -11.88 0.47
C ALA A 27 1.12 -13.08 0.38
N GLN A 28 1.00 -13.87 -0.69
CA GLN A 28 1.90 -15.01 -0.95
C GLN A 28 3.34 -14.55 -1.23
N THR A 29 3.54 -13.52 -2.06
CA THR A 29 4.86 -12.99 -2.39
C THR A 29 5.61 -12.48 -1.16
N LEU A 30 4.90 -11.84 -0.24
CA LEU A 30 5.50 -11.23 0.97
C LEU A 30 5.43 -12.13 2.21
N GLY A 31 4.84 -13.32 2.12
CA GLY A 31 4.68 -14.24 3.26
C GLY A 31 3.80 -13.69 4.39
N VAL A 32 2.82 -12.83 4.06
CA VAL A 32 1.89 -12.21 5.02
C VAL A 32 0.45 -12.65 4.75
N SER A 33 -0.47 -12.37 5.67
CA SER A 33 -1.89 -12.66 5.45
C SER A 33 -2.54 -11.68 4.46
N SER A 34 -3.54 -12.12 3.71
CA SER A 34 -4.36 -11.25 2.83
C SER A 34 -4.96 -10.07 3.60
N ARG A 35 -5.40 -10.29 4.84
CA ARG A 35 -5.90 -9.24 5.73
C ARG A 35 -4.84 -8.19 6.07
N THR A 36 -3.58 -8.61 6.22
CA THR A 36 -2.45 -7.69 6.42
C THR A 36 -2.22 -6.85 5.17
N VAL A 37 -2.29 -7.47 3.98
CA VAL A 37 -2.18 -6.76 2.70
C VAL A 37 -3.28 -5.73 2.55
N GLU A 38 -4.54 -6.10 2.76
CA GLU A 38 -5.69 -5.17 2.69
C GLU A 38 -5.49 -3.96 3.60
N ARG A 39 -5.06 -4.19 4.86
CA ARG A 39 -4.78 -3.11 5.81
C ARG A 39 -3.65 -2.20 5.32
N HIS A 40 -2.59 -2.77 4.76
CA HIS A 40 -1.47 -1.98 4.22
C HIS A 40 -1.90 -1.19 2.98
N VAL A 41 -2.66 -1.79 2.06
CA VAL A 41 -3.21 -1.10 0.88
C VAL A 41 -4.12 0.06 1.30
N ALA A 42 -5.04 -0.17 2.25
CA ALA A 42 -5.91 0.89 2.78
C ALA A 42 -5.10 2.03 3.43
N SER A 43 -4.09 1.70 4.23
CA SER A 43 -3.20 2.70 4.83
C SER A 43 -2.42 3.49 3.78
N ALA A 44 -1.96 2.83 2.71
CA ALA A 44 -1.26 3.48 1.61
C ALA A 44 -2.17 4.43 0.83
N LEU A 45 -3.39 3.99 0.49
CA LEU A 45 -4.39 4.80 -0.18
C LEU A 45 -4.78 6.02 0.64
N MET A 46 -5.01 5.86 1.95
CA MET A 46 -5.30 6.98 2.85
C MET A 46 -4.14 7.97 2.92
N HIS A 47 -2.89 7.50 3.01
CA HIS A 47 -1.73 8.39 2.99
C HIS A 47 -1.64 9.16 1.67
N CYS A 48 -1.78 8.47 0.54
CA CYS A 48 -1.81 9.07 -0.79
C CYS A 48 -2.91 10.13 -0.89
N TYR A 49 -4.12 9.83 -0.40
CA TYR A 49 -5.23 10.78 -0.36
C TYR A 49 -4.88 12.01 0.46
N ARG A 50 -4.37 11.84 1.69
CA ARG A 50 -3.98 12.97 2.55
C ARG A 50 -2.88 13.82 1.94
N VAL A 51 -1.87 13.21 1.33
CA VAL A 51 -0.77 13.98 0.70
C VAL A 51 -1.26 14.72 -0.57
N CYS A 52 -2.18 14.15 -1.33
CA CYS A 52 -2.69 14.79 -2.54
C CYS A 52 -3.78 15.83 -2.30
N PHE A 53 -4.61 15.64 -1.26
CA PHE A 53 -5.82 16.44 -1.04
C PHE A 53 -5.86 17.17 0.31
N GLU A 54 -5.09 16.74 1.32
CA GLU A 54 -4.93 17.44 2.61
C GLU A 54 -3.56 18.13 2.76
N ALA A 55 -2.77 18.28 1.68
CA ALA A 55 -1.54 19.07 1.77
C ALA A 55 -1.90 20.49 2.26
N PRO A 56 -1.30 20.98 3.37
CA PRO A 56 -1.49 22.37 3.76
C PRO A 56 -0.89 23.26 2.68
N GLN A 57 -1.58 24.36 2.39
CA GLN A 57 -1.06 25.45 1.56
C GLN A 57 0.16 26.09 2.21
#